data_AF-X0SGQ7-F1
#
_entry.id   AF-X0SGQ7-F1
#
_cell.length_a   1.000
_cell.length_b   1.000
_cell.length_c   1.000
_cell.angle_alpha   90.00
_cell.angle_beta   90.00
_cell.angle_gamma   90.00
#
_symmetry.space_group_name_H-M   'P 1'
#
loop_
_entity.id
_entity.type
_entity.pdbx_description
1 polymer ?
#
loop_
_entity_poly.entity_id
_entity_poly.type
_entity_poly.pdbx_seq_one_letter_code
_entity_poly.pdbx_strand_id
1 'polypeptide(L)' 'MQLHELKPKTKSKTKKRIGRGGKRGTYSGRGIKGQKSRAGRAPRPAIRDIIKKIPKKRGYRFKSIKKKPQIVNLKD' A
#
# COMPACT_ATOMS: atom_id res chain seq x y z
N MET A 1 -29.08 -2.24 27.27
CA MET A 1 -28.38 -3.08 26.28
C MET A 1 -27.49 -4.05 27.01
N GLN A 2 -27.77 -5.34 26.88
CA GLN A 2 -27.01 -6.43 27.48
C GLN A 2 -25.95 -6.94 26.48
N LEU A 3 -24.88 -7.57 26.97
CA LEU A 3 -23.78 -8.04 26.12
C LEU A 3 -24.23 -9.03 25.03
N HIS A 4 -25.24 -9.86 25.31
CA HIS A 4 -25.79 -10.83 24.36
C HIS A 4 -26.68 -10.21 23.26
N GLU A 5 -27.04 -8.93 23.40
CA GLU A 5 -27.85 -8.19 22.44
C GLU A 5 -26.98 -7.47 21.39
N LEU A 6 -25.68 -7.32 21.65
CA LEU A 6 -24.74 -6.62 20.76
C LEU A 6 -24.52 -7.42 19.47
N LYS A 7 -25.01 -6.88 18.34
CA LYS A 7 -24.77 -7.43 17.00
C LYS A 7 -24.21 -6.35 16.07
N PRO A 8 -23.28 -6.68 15.17
CA PRO A 8 -22.74 -5.71 14.22
C PRO A 8 -23.81 -5.29 13.20
N LYS A 9 -23.93 -3.97 12.95
CA LYS A 9 -24.86 -3.41 11.95
C LYS A 9 -24.53 -3.85 10.52
N THR A 10 -23.26 -4.12 10.23
CA THR A 10 -22.78 -4.57 8.91
C THR A 10 -21.97 -5.85 9.02
N LYS A 11 -22.05 -6.71 8.00
CA LYS A 11 -21.31 -7.99 7.98
C LYS A 11 -19.81 -7.73 7.84
N SER A 12 -19.03 -8.23 8.79
CA SER A 12 -17.57 -8.25 8.68
C SER A 12 -17.13 -9.30 7.66
N LYS A 13 -16.18 -8.95 6.78
CA LYS A 13 -15.60 -9.89 5.83
C LYS A 13 -14.54 -10.74 6.52
N THR A 14 -14.69 -12.05 6.47
CA THR A 14 -13.68 -12.98 7.00
C THR A 14 -12.44 -13.01 6.11
N LYS A 15 -11.26 -13.15 6.73
CA LYS A 15 -9.99 -13.27 5.99
C LYS A 15 -9.93 -14.62 5.29
N LYS A 16 -9.42 -14.64 4.06
CA LYS A 16 -9.16 -15.89 3.33
C LYS A 16 -8.01 -16.64 3.99
N ARG A 17 -8.25 -17.87 4.46
CA ARG A 17 -7.19 -18.77 4.95
C ARG A 17 -6.48 -19.41 3.76
N ILE A 18 -5.16 -19.25 3.69
CA ILE A 18 -4.31 -19.76 2.61
C ILE A 18 -3.70 -21.10 3.07
N GLY A 19 -3.52 -22.06 2.17
CA GLY A 19 -2.94 -23.37 2.51
C GLY A 19 -3.91 -24.30 3.26
N ARG A 20 -5.22 -24.19 3.01
CA ARG A 20 -6.28 -25.00 3.63
C ARG A 20 -7.26 -25.54 2.57
N GLY A 21 -6.74 -26.22 1.55
CA GLY A 21 -7.54 -26.77 0.44
C GLY A 21 -8.07 -25.71 -0.55
N GLY A 22 -8.76 -26.18 -1.60
CA GLY A 22 -9.38 -25.35 -2.63
C GLY A 22 -8.40 -24.53 -3.50
N LYS A 23 -8.87 -23.39 -4.04
CA LYS A 23 -8.15 -22.56 -5.04
C LYS A 23 -6.75 -22.08 -4.60
N ARG A 24 -6.50 -21.92 -3.29
CA ARG A 24 -5.19 -21.52 -2.73
C ARG A 24 -4.67 -22.53 -1.71
N GLY A 25 -4.98 -23.81 -1.91
CA GLY A 25 -4.52 -24.91 -1.07
C GLY A 25 -3.06 -25.27 -1.33
N THR A 26 -2.78 -25.92 -2.46
CA THR A 26 -1.47 -26.50 -2.79
C THR A 26 -0.36 -25.47 -2.92
N TYR A 27 -0.49 -24.56 -3.88
CA TYR A 27 0.56 -23.56 -4.17
C TYR A 27 0.32 -22.21 -3.52
N SER A 28 -0.71 -22.08 -2.68
CA SER A 28 -1.06 -20.80 -2.04
C SER A 28 -1.28 -19.63 -3.03
N GLY A 29 -1.50 -19.92 -4.32
CA GLY A 29 -1.56 -18.94 -5.41
C GLY A 29 -0.22 -18.42 -5.93
N ARG A 30 0.91 -19.04 -5.56
CA ARG A 30 2.28 -18.63 -5.94
C ARG A 30 2.89 -19.44 -7.10
N GLY A 31 2.21 -20.50 -7.55
CA GLY A 31 2.70 -21.44 -8.55
C GLY A 31 3.68 -22.49 -7.99
N ILE A 32 4.15 -23.38 -8.86
CA ILE A 32 4.92 -24.58 -8.47
C ILE A 32 6.36 -24.22 -8.05
N LYS A 33 7.09 -23.52 -8.91
CA LYS A 33 8.52 -23.20 -8.74
C LYS A 33 8.81 -21.75 -9.13
N GLY A 34 10.07 -21.35 -9.00
CA GLY A 34 10.57 -20.04 -9.39
C GLY A 34 10.95 -19.16 -8.21
N GLN A 35 11.67 -18.08 -8.49
CA GLN A 35 12.20 -17.19 -7.47
C GLN A 35 11.09 -16.62 -6.55
N LYS A 36 9.90 -16.32 -7.11
CA LYS A 36 8.77 -15.72 -6.37
C LYS A 36 8.01 -16.69 -5.48
N SER A 37 8.10 -18.00 -5.73
CA SER A 37 7.39 -19.01 -4.91
C SER A 37 8.15 -19.35 -3.62
N ARG A 38 9.45 -19.04 -3.53
CA ARG A 38 10.30 -19.30 -2.36
C ARG A 38 10.10 -18.27 -1.24
N ALA A 39 10.31 -18.69 0.01
CA ALA A 39 10.27 -17.81 1.17
C ALA A 39 11.43 -16.79 1.15
N GLY A 40 11.19 -15.60 1.70
CA GLY A 40 12.21 -14.55 1.83
C GLY A 40 12.68 -13.91 0.52
N ARG A 41 12.19 -14.36 -0.63
CA ARG A 41 12.69 -13.92 -1.93
C ARG A 41 11.71 -12.98 -2.62
N ALA A 42 12.04 -11.68 -2.60
CA ALA A 42 11.36 -10.65 -3.37
C ALA A 42 12.39 -9.93 -4.27
N PRO A 43 12.17 -9.83 -5.59
CA PRO A 43 13.00 -8.98 -6.43
C PRO A 43 12.86 -7.51 -5.99
N ARG A 44 13.92 -6.71 -6.12
CA ARG A 44 13.82 -5.29 -5.79
C ARG A 44 12.78 -4.62 -6.70
N PRO A 45 11.97 -3.68 -6.18
CA PRO A 45 11.04 -2.92 -7.01
C PRO A 45 11.76 -2.11 -8.10
N ALA A 46 11.23 -2.14 -9.33
CA ALA A 46 11.78 -1.39 -10.46
C ALA A 46 11.82 0.13 -10.21
N ILE A 47 10.86 0.64 -9.42
CA ILE A 47 10.80 2.06 -9.03
C ILE A 47 12.08 2.55 -8.35
N ARG A 48 12.87 1.66 -7.74
CA ARG A 48 14.15 2.03 -7.13
C ARG A 48 15.14 2.58 -8.14
N ASP A 49 15.09 2.14 -9.40
CA ASP A 49 15.95 2.70 -10.46
C ASP A 49 15.49 4.07 -10.89
N ILE A 50 14.17 4.26 -11.02
CA ILE A 50 13.56 5.54 -11.35
C ILE A 50 13.92 6.58 -10.29
N ILE A 51 13.76 6.23 -9.00
CA ILE A 51 14.08 7.11 -7.88
C ILE A 51 15.58 7.47 -7.87
N LYS A 52 16.47 6.52 -8.18
CA LYS A 52 17.92 6.77 -8.23
C LYS A 52 18.33 7.73 -9.35
N LYS A 53 17.57 7.79 -10.45
CA LYS A 53 17.82 8.73 -11.56
C LYS A 53 17.41 10.17 -11.22
N ILE A 54 16.45 10.35 -10.31
CA ILE A 54 15.90 11.67 -9.96
C ILE A 54 16.80 12.32 -8.90
N PRO A 55 17.17 13.61 -9.04
CA PRO A 55 17.90 14.31 -8.00
C PRO A 55 17.08 14.42 -6.72
N LYS A 56 17.76 14.39 -5.56
CA LYS A 56 17.09 14.54 -4.26
C LYS A 56 16.35 15.88 -4.20
N LYS A 57 15.16 15.89 -3.58
CA LYS A 57 14.45 17.14 -3.29
C LYS A 57 15.28 17.98 -2.30
N ARG A 58 15.17 19.30 -2.40
CA ARG A 58 15.89 20.27 -1.55
C ARG A 58 15.68 20.07 -0.04
N GLY A 59 14.53 19.52 0.40
CA GLY A 59 14.28 19.16 1.80
C GLY A 59 12.80 19.02 2.16
N TYR A 60 12.50 18.38 3.29
CA TYR A 60 11.16 18.36 3.88
C TYR A 60 10.85 19.72 4.51
N ARG A 61 9.71 20.34 4.15
CA ARG A 61 9.32 21.71 4.57
C ARG A 61 10.35 22.80 4.23
N PHE A 62 11.04 22.67 3.08
CA PHE A 62 11.96 23.69 2.60
C PHE A 62 11.26 25.07 2.54
N LYS A 63 11.69 26.01 3.39
CA LYS A 63 11.24 27.39 3.36
C LYS A 63 11.93 28.08 2.17
N SER A 64 11.18 28.31 1.11
CA SER A 64 11.68 29.09 -0.03
C SER A 64 12.05 30.50 0.43
N ILE A 65 13.19 30.99 -0.03
CA ILE A 65 13.63 32.38 0.18
C ILE A 65 12.71 33.36 -0.56
N LYS A 66 11.94 32.88 -1.55
CA LYS A 66 11.02 33.71 -2.33
C LYS A 66 9.78 34.11 -1.51
N LYS A 67 9.46 35.40 -1.50
CA LYS A 67 8.19 35.94 -0.95
C LYS A 67 7.03 35.30 -1.71
N LYS A 68 6.04 34.76 -0.98
CA LYS A 68 4.83 34.19 -1.60
C LYS A 68 3.94 35.35 -2.09
N PRO A 69 3.49 35.36 -3.36
CA PRO A 69 2.55 36.36 -3.82
C PRO A 69 1.19 36.18 -3.14
N GLN A 70 0.48 37.28 -2.94
CA GLN A 70 -0.92 37.24 -2.52
C GLN A 70 -1.76 36.86 -3.74
N ILE A 71 -2.56 35.80 -3.60
CA ILE A 71 -3.47 35.37 -4.66
C ILE A 71 -4.67 36.32 -4.60
N VAL A 72 -4.90 37.07 -5.67
CA VAL A 72 -6.08 37.92 -5.84
C VAL A 72 -6.83 37.38 -7.05
N ASN A 73 -8.09 37.01 -6.86
CA ASN A 73 -8.96 36.56 -7.92
C ASN A 73 -9.71 37.76 -8.51
N LEU A 74 -9.98 37.72 -9.82
CA LEU A 74 -10.61 38.82 -10.56
C LEU A 74 -12.15 38.80 -10.53
N LYS A 75 -12.75 37.84 -9.82
CA LYS A 75 -14.18 37.76 -9.49
C LYS A 75 -14.33 37.00 -8.17
N ASP A 76 -15.45 37.24 -7.50
CA ASP A 76 -15.94 36.47 -6.35
C ASP A 76 -15.98 34.96 -6.64
#